data_AF-A0A6G6YRB8-F1
#
_entry.id   AF-A0A6G6YRB8-F1
#
_cell.length_a   1.000
_cell.length_b   1.000
_cell.length_c   1.000
_cell.angle_alpha   90.00
_cell.angle_beta   90.00
_cell.angle_gamma   90.00
#
_symmetry.space_group_name_H-M   'P 1'
#
loop_
_entity.id
_entity.type
_entity.pdbx_description
1 polymer ?
#
loop_
_entity_poly.entity_id
_entity_poly.type
_entity_poly.pdbx_seq_one_letter_code
_entity_poly.pdbx_strand_id
1 'polypeptide(L)'
;MRDLIDLHLSDLGGDAAVSEAERSIVRRCATLTVELERMEVGFAIAGEAQPDQLELYQRTANSLRRLLESVGLGRRPRDVTPSLHEYIAGRSNSRDDETHP
;
A
#
# COMPACT_ATOMS: atom_id res chain seq x y z
N MET A 1 -5.57 7.38 6.81
CA MET A 1 -6.25 6.17 6.27
C MET A 1 -6.22 6.08 4.76
N ARG A 2 -6.70 7.08 3.99
CA ARG A 2 -6.71 6.98 2.52
C ARG A 2 -5.30 6.86 1.92
N ASP A 3 -4.40 7.68 2.44
CA ASP A 3 -2.95 7.61 2.22
C ASP A 3 -2.36 6.20 2.46
N LEU A 4 -2.66 5.57 3.60
CA LEU A 4 -2.18 4.22 3.91
C LEU A 4 -2.74 3.17 2.94
N ILE A 5 -4.01 3.30 2.56
CA ILE A 5 -4.62 2.45 1.54
C ILE A 5 -3.87 2.62 0.21
N ASP A 6 -3.63 3.85 -0.22
CA ASP A 6 -2.96 4.15 -1.48
C ASP A 6 -1.52 3.62 -1.51
N LEU A 7 -0.79 3.73 -0.39
CA LEU A 7 0.54 3.15 -0.23
C LEU A 7 0.53 1.62 -0.36
N HIS A 8 -0.38 0.94 0.36
CA HIS A 8 -0.49 -0.51 0.26
C HIS A 8 -0.94 -0.98 -1.14
N LEU A 9 -1.85 -0.26 -1.80
CA LEU A 9 -2.23 -0.57 -3.18
C LEU A 9 -1.05 -0.38 -4.14
N SER A 10 -0.26 0.68 -3.96
CA SER A 10 0.97 0.90 -4.72
C SER A 10 1.97 -0.25 -4.53
N ASP A 11 2.12 -0.76 -3.31
CA ASP A 11 2.97 -1.92 -3.05
C ASP A 11 2.45 -3.19 -3.72
N LEU A 12 1.14 -3.33 -3.91
CA LEU A 12 0.55 -4.47 -4.61
C LEU A 12 0.52 -4.33 -6.14
N GLY A 13 1.14 -3.29 -6.70
CA GLY A 13 1.22 -3.05 -8.15
C GLY A 13 0.21 -2.02 -8.68
N GLY A 14 -0.53 -1.36 -7.79
CA GLY A 14 -1.52 -0.34 -8.10
C GLY A 14 -2.95 -0.87 -8.15
N ASP A 15 -3.91 0.05 -8.26
CA ASP A 15 -5.35 -0.23 -8.11
C ASP A 15 -5.90 -1.33 -9.05
N ALA A 16 -5.41 -1.36 -10.29
CA ALA A 16 -5.82 -2.34 -11.30
C ALA A 16 -5.21 -3.75 -11.09
N ALA A 17 -4.18 -3.88 -10.26
CA ALA A 17 -3.48 -5.13 -10.00
C ALA A 17 -4.02 -5.89 -8.77
N VAL A 18 -5.03 -5.33 -8.10
CA VAL A 18 -5.53 -5.80 -6.80
C VAL A 18 -6.96 -6.30 -6.93
N SER A 19 -7.22 -7.51 -6.44
CA SER A 19 -8.58 -8.06 -6.34
C SER A 19 -9.41 -7.33 -5.28
N GLU A 20 -10.74 -7.38 -5.40
CA GLU A 20 -11.62 -6.78 -4.37
C GLU A 20 -11.44 -7.40 -2.98
N ALA A 21 -11.06 -8.67 -2.90
CA ALA A 21 -10.72 -9.32 -1.63
C ALA A 21 -9.46 -8.71 -1.00
N GLU A 22 -8.38 -8.56 -1.78
CA GLU A 22 -7.15 -7.88 -1.33
C GLU A 22 -7.44 -6.42 -0.95
N ARG A 23 -8.25 -5.69 -1.74
CA ARG A 23 -8.67 -4.31 -1.40
C ARG A 23 -9.39 -4.25 -0.06
N SER A 24 -10.27 -5.23 0.22
CA SER A 24 -10.96 -5.35 1.49
C SER A 24 -9.99 -5.56 2.66
N ILE A 25 -8.93 -6.34 2.45
CA ILE A 25 -7.89 -6.57 3.45
C ILE A 25 -7.04 -5.32 3.66
N VAL A 26 -6.60 -4.66 2.57
CA VAL A 26 -5.84 -3.39 2.62
C VAL A 26 -6.57 -2.32 3.43
N ARG A 27 -7.89 -2.16 3.25
CA ARG A 27 -8.70 -1.24 4.06
C ARG A 27 -8.60 -1.53 5.56
N ARG A 28 -8.61 -2.81 5.94
CA ARG A 28 -8.46 -3.23 7.35
C ARG A 28 -7.04 -3.02 7.86
N CYS A 29 -6.02 -3.29 7.04
CA CYS A 29 -4.63 -2.97 7.39
C CYS A 29 -4.50 -1.49 7.75
N ALA A 30 -4.99 -0.60 6.89
CA ALA A 30 -4.97 0.84 7.14
C ALA A 30 -5.73 1.25 8.42
N THR A 31 -6.86 0.61 8.72
CA THR A 31 -7.56 0.83 9.99
C THR A 31 -6.71 0.39 11.17
N LEU A 32 -6.19 -0.84 11.16
CA LEU A 32 -5.42 -1.37 12.29
C LEU A 32 -4.13 -0.58 12.52
N THR A 33 -3.46 -0.11 11.46
CA THR A 33 -2.31 0.79 11.57
C THR A 33 -2.66 2.06 12.34
N VAL A 34 -3.77 2.73 11.96
CA VAL A 34 -4.19 3.96 12.64
C VAL A 34 -4.60 3.71 14.10
N GLU A 35 -5.25 2.59 14.39
CA GLU A 35 -5.59 2.27 15.79
C GLU A 35 -4.34 1.95 16.63
N LEU A 36 -3.34 1.27 16.06
CA LEU A 36 -2.05 1.04 16.71
C LEU A 36 -1.34 2.38 16.99
N GLU A 37 -1.29 3.28 16.01
CA GLU A 37 -0.73 4.64 16.17
C GLU A 37 -1.44 5.42 17.29
N ARG A 38 -2.78 5.31 17.38
CA ARG A 38 -3.54 5.94 18.46
C ARG A 38 -3.22 5.36 19.83
N MET A 39 -3.04 4.05 19.93
CA MET A 39 -2.60 3.40 21.17
C MET A 39 -1.21 3.91 21.56
N GLU A 40 -0.28 3.98 20.62
CA GLU A 40 1.08 4.50 20.84
C GLU A 40 1.09 5.94 21.34
N VAL A 41 0.27 6.82 20.75
CA VAL A 41 0.08 8.19 21.24
C VAL A 41 -0.47 8.19 22.67
N GLY A 42 -1.44 7.33 22.96
CA GLY A 42 -1.97 7.15 24.32
C GLY A 42 -0.89 6.75 25.32
N PHE A 43 -0.02 5.80 24.95
CA PHE A 43 1.10 5.36 25.78
C PHE A 43 2.10 6.49 26.03
N ALA A 44 2.44 7.25 24.98
CA ALA A 44 3.37 8.37 25.08
C ALA A 44 2.83 9.50 25.98
N ILE A 45 1.55 9.83 25.87
CA ILE A 45 0.91 10.86 26.71
C ILE A 45 0.84 10.41 28.18
N ALA A 46 0.54 9.14 28.43
CA ALA A 46 0.50 8.57 29.78
C ALA A 46 1.90 8.36 30.39
N GLY A 47 2.95 8.35 29.57
CA GLY A 47 4.33 8.07 29.96
C GLY A 47 4.67 6.57 30.01
N GLU A 48 3.66 5.70 30.03
CA GLU A 48 3.79 4.26 29.97
C GLU A 48 2.49 3.61 29.45
N ALA A 49 2.61 2.37 28.97
CA ALA A 49 1.47 1.52 28.66
C ALA A 49 1.19 0.59 29.84
N GLN A 50 -0.09 0.42 30.19
CA GLN A 50 -0.50 -0.59 31.16
C GLN A 50 -0.43 -2.00 30.54
N PRO A 51 -0.27 -3.07 31.36
CA PRO A 51 -0.10 -4.43 30.84
C PRO A 51 -1.20 -4.90 29.90
N ASP A 52 -2.46 -4.60 30.21
CA ASP A 52 -3.63 -4.94 29.39
C ASP A 52 -3.64 -4.20 28.04
N GLN A 53 -3.17 -2.95 28.03
CA GLN A 53 -2.99 -2.18 26.82
C GLN A 53 -1.89 -2.76 25.93
N LEU A 54 -0.78 -3.21 26.51
CA LEU A 54 0.29 -3.90 25.78
C LEU A 54 -0.20 -5.22 25.18
N GLU A 55 -0.99 -6.00 25.92
CA GLU A 55 -1.59 -7.24 25.41
C GLU A 55 -2.54 -6.96 24.22
N LEU A 56 -3.38 -5.93 24.33
CA LEU A 56 -4.27 -5.53 23.24
C LEU A 56 -3.49 -5.03 22.02
N TYR A 57 -2.45 -4.21 22.24
CA TYR A 57 -1.57 -3.71 21.19
C TYR A 57 -0.89 -4.87 20.46
N GLN A 58 -0.28 -5.81 21.18
CA GLN A 58 0.37 -6.98 20.60
C GLN A 58 -0.60 -7.84 19.78
N ARG A 59 -1.80 -8.11 20.30
CA ARG A 59 -2.84 -8.87 19.56
C ARG A 59 -3.27 -8.16 18.27
N THR A 60 -3.38 -6.82 18.32
CA THR A 60 -3.75 -6.00 17.16
C THR A 60 -2.63 -5.99 16.12
N ALA A 61 -1.38 -5.81 16.55
CA ALA A 61 -0.19 -5.86 15.69
C ALA A 61 -0.02 -7.24 15.03
N ASN A 62 -0.24 -8.32 15.76
CA ASN A 62 -0.23 -9.67 15.22
C ASN A 62 -1.33 -9.90 14.19
N SER A 63 -2.52 -9.32 14.41
CA SER A 63 -3.61 -9.38 13.42
C SER A 63 -3.26 -8.60 12.16
N LEU A 64 -2.67 -7.41 12.28
CA LEU A 64 -2.16 -6.62 11.16
C LEU A 64 -1.13 -7.40 10.35
N ARG A 65 -0.12 -8.01 11.00
CA ARG A 65 0.89 -8.83 10.31
C ARG A 65 0.25 -9.94 9.48
N ARG A 66 -0.71 -10.67 10.03
CA ARG A 66 -1.40 -11.75 9.31
C ARG A 66 -2.21 -11.25 8.11
N LEU A 67 -2.83 -10.08 8.22
CA LEU A 67 -3.52 -9.45 7.09
C LEU A 67 -2.53 -9.05 6.00
N LEU A 68 -1.39 -8.46 6.36
CA LEU A 68 -0.34 -8.12 5.41
C LEU A 68 0.26 -9.36 4.73
N GLU A 69 0.47 -10.45 5.47
CA GLU A 69 0.90 -11.74 4.91
C GLU A 69 -0.09 -12.29 3.88
N SER A 70 -1.40 -12.13 4.12
CA SER A 70 -2.44 -12.62 3.21
C SER A 70 -2.50 -11.89 1.87
N VAL A 71 -2.04 -10.64 1.80
CA VAL A 71 -1.91 -9.88 0.55
C VAL A 71 -0.48 -9.93 -0.02
N GLY A 72 0.46 -10.56 0.69
CA GLY A 72 1.86 -10.68 0.31
C GLY A 72 2.73 -9.61 0.97
N LEU A 73 3.76 -10.06 1.70
CA LEU A 73 4.80 -9.19 2.24
C LEU A 73 5.79 -8.85 1.12
N GLY A 74 5.68 -7.64 0.58
CA GLY A 74 6.65 -7.10 -0.37
C GLY A 74 6.02 -6.38 -1.55
N ARG A 75 6.78 -5.45 -2.13
CA ARG A 75 6.36 -4.67 -3.28
C ARG A 75 6.35 -5.52 -4.55
N ARG A 76 5.19 -5.64 -5.19
CA ARG A 76 5.04 -6.23 -6.53
C ARG A 76 5.43 -5.17 -7.57
N PRO A 77 6.38 -5.46 -8.48
CA PRO A 77 6.67 -4.55 -9.57
C PRO A 77 5.44 -4.40 -10.47
N ARG A 78 5.07 -3.16 -10.78
CA ARG A 78 4.02 -2.85 -11.74
C ARG A 78 4.51 -3.19 -13.15
N ASP A 79 3.70 -3.88 -13.95
CA ASP A 79 4.00 -4.03 -15.36
C ASP A 79 3.88 -2.66 -16.06
N VAL A 80 4.99 -2.19 -16.60
CA VAL A 80 5.11 -0.92 -17.32
C VAL A 80 5.39 -1.13 -18.80
N THR A 81 5.32 -2.37 -19.29
CA THR A 81 5.60 -2.73 -20.67
C THR A 81 4.59 -2.02 -21.58
N PRO A 82 5.03 -1.09 -22.44
CA PRO A 82 4.12 -0.42 -23.36
C PRO A 82 3.55 -1.45 -24.33
N SER A 83 2.26 -1.31 -24.64
CA SER A 83 1.66 -2.13 -25.68
C SER A 83 2.33 -1.84 -27.03
N LEU A 84 2.26 -2.79 -27.97
CA LEU A 84 2.82 -2.57 -29.32
C LEU A 84 2.24 -1.31 -29.98
N HIS A 85 0.96 -1.02 -29.74
CA HIS A 85 0.30 0.16 -30.25
C HIS A 85 0.86 1.46 -29.65
N GLU A 86 1.03 1.51 -28.33
CA GLU A 86 1.65 2.63 -27.62
C GLU A 86 3.10 2.87 -28.07
N TYR A 87 3.84 1.78 -28.28
CA TYR A 87 5.22 1.86 -28.76
C TYR A 87 5.30 2.46 -30.17
N ILE A 88 4.41 2.05 -31.08
CA ILE A 88 4.36 2.60 -32.45
C ILE A 88 3.98 4.08 -32.41
N ALA A 89 2.95 4.46 -31.64
CA ALA A 89 2.50 5.84 -31.51
C ALA A 89 3.57 6.77 -30.89
N GLY A 90 4.28 6.29 -29.87
CA GLY A 90 5.40 7.02 -29.26
C GLY A 90 6.59 7.21 -30.19
N ARG A 91 6.80 6.28 -31.14
CA ARG A 91 7.90 6.37 -32.11
C ARG A 91 7.61 7.25 -33.33
N SER A 92 6.34 7.42 -33.70
CA SER A 92 5.95 8.43 -34.69
C SER A 92 6.20 9.84 -34.15
N ASN A 93 5.82 10.11 -32.90
CA ASN A 93 5.91 11.44 -32.30
C ASN A 93 7.35 11.92 -32.02
N SER A 94 8.31 10.99 -31.95
CA SER A 94 9.74 11.29 -31.74
C SER A 94 10.52 11.48 -33.05
N ARG A 95 10.01 10.99 -34.19
CA ARG A 95 10.63 11.19 -35.51
C ARG A 95 10.28 12.53 -36.14
N ASP A 96 9.11 13.07 -35.81
CA ASP A 96 8.65 14.35 -36.35
C ASP A 96 9.41 15.56 -35.73
N ASP A 97 10.04 15.38 -34.56
CA ASP A 97 10.82 16.41 -33.84
C ASP A 97 12.29 16.48 -34.28
N GLU A 98 12.83 15.44 -34.91
CA GLU A 98 14.21 15.41 -35.45
C GLU A 98 14.31 16.00 -36.87
N THR A 99 13.19 16.45 -37.44
CA THR A 99 13.12 16.97 -38.81
C THR A 99 12.84 18.48 -38.82
N HIS A 100 13.76 19.28 -38.29
CA HIS A 100 13.85 20.72 -38.59
C HIS A 100 15.32 21.16 -38.72
N PRO A 101 15.76 21.66 -39.90
CA PRO A 101 17.07 22.31 -40.07
C PRO A 101 17.13 23.70 -39.42
#